data_AF-A0A3C1BF08-F1
#
_entry.id   AF-A0A3C1BF08-F1
#
_cell.length_a   1.000
_cell.length_b   1.000
_cell.length_c   1.000
_cell.angle_alpha   90.00
_cell.angle_beta   90.00
_cell.angle_gamma   90.00
#
_symmetry.space_group_name_H-M   'P 1'
#
loop_
_entity.id
_entity.type
_entity.pdbx_description
1 polymer ?
#
loop_
_entity_poly.entity_id
_entity_poly.type
_entity_poly.pdbx_seq_one_letter_code
_entity_poly.pdbx_strand_id
1 'polypeptide(L)' 'MLKVSGLYIYPIKSLPGIALTEALVTEKGFEHDLRQKNNKILFGQNLVHHGEGIVAVGDQLHTLTLNQDERFLVNEKV' A
#
# COMPACT_ATOMS: atom_id res chain seq x y z
N MET A 1 1.17 19.48 -4.10
CA MET A 1 2.14 18.37 -4.09
C MET A 1 1.73 17.41 -2.99
N LEU A 2 1.59 16.12 -3.29
CA LEU A 2 1.19 15.14 -2.30
C LEU A 2 2.40 14.65 -1.51
N LYS A 3 2.18 14.25 -0.26
CA LYS A 3 3.19 13.62 0.59
C LYS A 3 2.58 12.43 1.34
N VAL A 4 3.40 11.43 1.65
CA VAL A 4 3.04 10.37 2.59
C VAL A 4 2.87 11.00 3.97
N SER A 5 1.64 11.08 4.47
CA SER A 5 1.31 11.70 5.76
C SER A 5 1.36 10.74 6.95
N GLY A 6 1.36 9.42 6.68
CA GLY A 6 1.47 8.37 7.67
C GLY A 6 1.55 7.00 6.99
N LEU A 7 2.27 6.07 7.63
CA LEU A 7 2.36 4.68 7.24
C LEU A 7 1.77 3.83 8.37
N TYR A 8 1.03 2.78 8.01
CA TYR A 8 0.38 1.90 8.99
C TYR A 8 0.44 0.46 8.48
N ILE A 9 0.84 -0.46 9.36
CA ILE A 9 0.74 -1.90 9.13
C ILE A 9 -0.34 -2.50 10.05
N TYR A 10 -0.95 -3.58 9.59
CA TYR A 10 -2.02 -4.30 10.30
C TYR A 10 -1.64 -5.78 10.42
N PRO A 11 -0.69 -6.17 11.30
CA PRO A 11 -0.18 -7.54 11.40
C PRO A 11 -1.27 -8.58 11.74
N ILE A 12 -2.39 -8.14 12.30
CA ILE A 12 -3.57 -8.95 12.61
C ILE A 12 -4.80 -8.22 12.07
N LYS A 13 -5.64 -8.93 11.30
CA LYS A 13 -6.86 -8.36 10.70
C LYS A 13 -7.81 -7.83 11.78
N SER A 14 -8.42 -6.68 11.51
CA SER A 14 -9.42 -6.02 12.36
C SER A 14 -8.91 -5.51 13.71
N LEU A 15 -7.61 -5.54 13.98
CA LEU A 15 -7.00 -4.80 15.09
C LEU A 15 -6.58 -3.39 14.65
N PRO A 16 -6.36 -2.44 15.59
CA PRO A 16 -5.78 -1.14 15.28
C PRO A 16 -4.43 -1.27 14.55
N GLY A 17 -4.21 -0.41 13.56
CA GLY A 17 -2.96 -0.36 12.81
C GLY A 17 -1.82 0.19 13.66
N ILE A 18 -0.61 -0.33 13.45
CA ILE A 18 0.62 0.17 14.04
C ILE A 18 1.17 1.26 13.13
N ALA A 19 1.31 2.48 13.65
CA ALA A 19 1.90 3.59 12.92
C ALA A 19 3.42 3.40 12.76
N LEU A 20 3.94 3.71 11.58
CA LEU A 20 5.35 3.64 11.22
C LEU A 20 5.86 4.98 10.67
N THR A 21 7.16 5.23 10.85
CA THR A 21 7.88 6.33 10.18
C THR A 21 8.43 5.92 8.81
N GLU A 22 8.75 4.64 8.65
CA GLU A 22 9.24 4.02 7.41
C GLU A 22 8.76 2.57 7.31
N ALA A 23 8.66 2.03 6.10
CA ALA A 23 8.28 0.65 5.86
C ALA A 23 9.08 0.05 4.69
N LEU A 24 9.62 -1.16 4.90
CA LEU A 24 10.20 -1.96 3.82
C LEU A 24 9.08 -2.50 2.93
N VAL A 25 9.13 -2.17 1.65
CA VAL A 25 8.27 -2.68 0.59
C VAL A 25 8.89 -3.96 0.02
N THR A 26 8.16 -5.06 0.15
CA THR A 26 8.46 -6.37 -0.46
C THR A 26 7.50 -6.64 -1.62
N GLU A 27 7.74 -7.66 -2.46
CA GLU A 27 6.76 -8.13 -3.47
C GLU A 27 5.32 -8.32 -2.93
N LYS A 28 5.17 -8.60 -1.63
CA LYS A 28 3.90 -8.83 -0.94
C LYS A 28 3.39 -7.62 -0.17
N GLY A 29 3.96 -6.43 -0.37
CA GLY A 29 3.61 -5.18 0.31
C GLY A 29 4.57 -4.86 1.46
N PHE A 30 4.13 -4.01 2.39
CA PHE A 30 4.95 -3.67 3.55
C PHE A 30 5.29 -4.90 4.38
N GLU A 31 6.53 -4.97 4.85
CA GLU A 31 6.98 -6.00 5.77
C GLU A 31 6.11 -6.01 7.05
N HIS A 32 5.82 -7.20 7.55
CA HIS A 32 4.92 -7.47 8.68
C HIS A 32 3.45 -7.04 8.50
N ASP A 33 3.04 -6.48 7.36
CA ASP A 33 1.63 -6.22 7.05
C ASP A 33 0.90 -7.49 6.59
N LEU A 34 -0.35 -7.66 7.01
CA LEU A 34 -1.05 -8.93 6.86
C LEU A 34 -1.70 -9.10 5.47
N ARG A 35 -1.02 -9.83 4.59
CA ARG A 35 -1.61 -10.39 3.36
C ARG A 35 -1.41 -11.89 3.26
N GLN A 36 -2.26 -12.67 3.93
CA GLN A 36 -2.13 -14.13 3.87
C GLN A 36 -2.64 -14.72 2.56
N LYS A 37 -1.76 -15.55 1.96
CA LYS A 37 -1.98 -16.43 0.79
C LYS A 37 -1.60 -17.93 0.99
N ASN A 38 -1.74 -18.63 2.12
CA ASN A 38 -2.27 -18.27 3.45
C ASN A 38 -3.81 -18.34 3.65
N ASN A 39 -4.59 -19.20 3.00
CA ASN A 39 -4.75 -19.16 1.55
C ASN A 39 -5.50 -17.89 1.11
N LYS A 40 -6.39 -17.31 1.94
CA LYS A 40 -7.15 -16.08 1.65
C LYS A 40 -7.38 -15.21 2.91
N ILE A 41 -6.43 -14.29 3.19
CA ILE A 41 -6.70 -13.00 3.84
C ILE A 41 -6.29 -11.89 2.89
N LEU A 42 -7.29 -11.24 2.29
CA LEU A 42 -7.12 -9.98 1.57
C LEU A 42 -8.31 -9.07 1.87
N PHE A 43 -8.02 -7.84 2.27
CA PHE A 43 -8.55 -6.59 1.69
C PHE A 43 -7.91 -5.43 2.47
N GLY A 44 -7.58 -4.34 1.78
CA GLY A 44 -6.70 -3.27 2.28
C GLY A 44 -5.32 -3.25 1.63
N GLN A 45 -5.22 -3.45 0.30
CA GLN A 45 -3.98 -3.09 -0.41
C GLN A 45 -3.95 -1.57 -0.58
N ASN A 46 -3.46 -0.87 0.43
CA ASN A 46 -3.34 0.59 0.43
C ASN A 46 -2.22 1.10 -0.51
N LEU A 47 -1.33 0.20 -0.97
CA LEU A 47 -0.27 0.47 -1.93
C LEU A 47 -0.17 -0.66 -2.97
N VAL A 48 -0.37 -0.33 -4.24
CA VAL A 48 0.05 -1.14 -5.39
C VAL A 48 1.36 -0.54 -5.89
N HIS A 49 2.38 -1.37 -6.05
CA HIS A 49 3.74 -0.96 -6.42
C HIS A 49 4.39 -2.02 -7.31
N HIS A 50 5.46 -1.63 -7.99
CA HIS A 50 6.36 -2.53 -8.71
C HIS A 50 7.76 -2.38 -8.09
N GLY A 51 8.41 -3.50 -7.76
CA GLY A 51 9.72 -3.52 -7.09
C GLY A 51 9.64 -3.41 -5.56
N GLU A 52 10.83 -3.40 -4.95
CA GLU A 52 11.08 -3.40 -3.51
C GLU A 52 11.92 -2.16 -3.11
N GLY A 53 11.87 -1.74 -1.84
CA GLY A 53 12.55 -0.55 -1.35
C GLY A 53 12.00 -0.03 -0.03
N ILE A 54 12.41 1.16 0.41
CA ILE A 54 11.89 1.80 1.63
C ILE A 54 10.96 2.96 1.22
N VAL A 55 9.81 3.07 1.88
CA VAL A 55 8.92 4.25 1.81
C VAL A 55 8.85 4.88 3.20
N ALA A 56 8.94 6.20 3.28
CA ALA A 56 8.95 6.97 4.53
C ALA A 56 7.83 8.02 4.61
N VAL A 57 7.45 8.37 5.83
CA VAL A 57 6.57 9.51 6.10
C VAL A 57 7.30 10.80 5.71
N GLY A 58 6.65 11.62 4.87
CA GLY A 58 7.22 12.83 4.29
C GLY A 58 7.63 12.69 2.82
N ASP A 59 7.75 11.47 2.29
CA ASP A 59 8.06 11.21 0.89
C ASP A 59 7.09 11.93 -0.05
N GLN A 60 7.62 12.49 -1.14
CA GLN A 60 6.85 13.28 -2.09
C GLN A 60 6.25 12.37 -3.16
N LEU A 61 4.94 12.48 -3.36
CA LEU A 61 4.23 11.73 -4.40
C LEU A 61 3.90 12.66 -5.57
N HIS A 62 4.27 12.25 -6.78
CA HIS A 62 3.90 12.90 -8.02
C HIS A 62 2.68 12.20 -8.64
N THR A 63 1.57 12.94 -8.79
CA THR A 63 0.34 12.40 -9.38
C THR A 63 0.49 12.31 -10.90
N LEU A 64 0.67 11.09 -11.41
CA LEU A 64 0.76 10.85 -12.86
C LEU A 64 -0.62 10.95 -13.54
N THR A 65 -1.66 10.37 -12.92
CA THR A 65 -3.02 10.33 -13.44
C THR A 65 -4.02 10.32 -12.28
N LEU A 66 -5.20 10.89 -12.49
CA LEU A 66 -6.37 10.75 -11.62
C LEU A 66 -7.48 10.06 -12.40
N ASN A 67 -8.01 8.96 -11.85
CA ASN A 67 -9.23 8.36 -12.38
C ASN A 67 -10.44 9.18 -11.92
N GLN A 68 -11.35 9.51 -12.84
CA GLN A 68 -12.58 10.26 -12.56
C GLN A 68 -13.84 9.38 -12.63
N ASP A 69 -13.73 8.12 -13.05
CA ASP A 69 -14.84 7.16 -13.05
C ASP A 69 -15.17 6.65 -11.64
N GLU A 70 -16.45 6.41 -11.38
CA GLU A 70 -16.94 5.81 -10.13
C GLU A 70 -16.44 4.37 -9.89
N ARG A 71 -15.86 3.72 -10.92
CA ARG A 71 -15.35 2.35 -10.84
C ARG A 71 -13.89 2.27 -11.24
N PHE A 72 -13.06 1.89 -10.28
CA PHE A 72 -11.63 1.65 -10.50
C PHE A 72 -11.39 0.30 -11.18
N LEU A 73 -11.66 0.22 -12.49
CA LEU A 73 -11.32 -0.93 -13.32
C LEU A 73 -9.91 -0.73 -13.89
N VAL A 74 -8.94 -1.47 -13.37
CA VAL A 74 -7.62 -1.57 -14.00
C VAL A 74 -7.76 -2.44 -15.25
N ASN A 75 -7.91 -1.79 -16.40
CA ASN A 75 -7.89 -2.47 -17.69
C ASN A 75 -6.44 -2.88 -17.99
N GLU A 76 -6.11 -4.16 -17.85
CA GLU A 76 -4.80 -4.69 -18.26
C GLU A 76 -4.60 -4.54 -19.77
N LYS A 77 -3.82 -3.54 -20.18
CA LYS A 77 -3.18 -3.42 -21.50
C LYS A 77 -1.88 -2.63 -21.38
N VAL A 78 -0.74 -3.34 -21.30
CA VAL A 78 0.21 -3.62 -22.41
C VAL A 78 1.13 -4.74 -21.95
#